data_AF-A0A1A3NUQ9-F1
#
_entry.id   AF-A0A1A3NUQ9-F1
#
_cell.length_a   1.000
_cell.length_b   1.000
_cell.length_c   1.000
_cell.angle_alpha   90.00
_cell.angle_beta   90.00
_cell.angle_gamma   90.00
#
_symmetry.space_group_name_H-M   'P 1'
#
loop_
_entity.id
_entity.type
_entity.pdbx_description
1 polymer ?
#
loop_
_entity_poly.entity_id
_entity_poly.type
_entity_poly.pdbx_seq_one_letter_code
_entity_poly.pdbx_strand_id
1 'polypeptide(L)'
;MTLLSALSRALVATRHRVHARPTVEPSRMMRYRGGTYSHTVDRIVFVDGTTARTDLIRLNPNLRAYSLDFAGIAPHRPTRYQLDTWSALPHLHERDCEAEVDWILRHSYPMRTIADLSEQLRRAGHPLGRANISEHEAIAGTQAAIWHFTNGLNLDTRPLNAPIAVHRGPGSTLTFEFDGQPQLGGFTLWVSADAAGAVELQKSADGRAWQDVSGSHLAIDAGQGRYRRTLGVGSTVSTSKHGNGRRGYRYYRLVSSTAGTVLDIDHVDFWLTGSGHHRNADRVVHLYNYLLAGAYAAQRSTEPAPLDDREATVEADLVGPFQVRVPLKLSAPDGHRIVDADGFALDSTVQPGTDFYLHRIPGISAITLSGSTPHPIGGRVLTGVALDGPDQRFTPVALTVPTKLAIEIEISWHEAWSDL
;
A
#
# COMPACT_ATOMS: atom_id res chain seq x y z
N MET A 1 -45.21 43.89 -25.87
CA MET A 1 -44.81 42.55 -25.38
C MET A 1 -43.33 42.40 -25.64
N THR A 2 -42.57 42.24 -24.57
CA THR A 2 -41.12 42.08 -24.58
C THR A 2 -40.80 40.66 -25.06
N LEU A 3 -40.17 40.53 -26.24
CA LEU A 3 -39.60 39.26 -26.69
C LEU A 3 -38.35 38.99 -25.85
N LEU A 4 -38.45 38.05 -24.91
CA LEU A 4 -37.30 37.43 -24.27
C LEU A 4 -36.52 36.70 -25.37
N SER A 5 -35.42 37.31 -25.80
CA SER A 5 -34.36 36.63 -26.55
C SER A 5 -33.88 35.46 -25.68
N ALA A 6 -34.19 34.25 -26.10
CA ALA A 6 -33.52 33.07 -25.59
C ALA A 6 -32.10 33.13 -26.15
N LEU A 7 -31.17 33.67 -25.36
CA LEU A 7 -29.73 33.62 -25.62
C LEU A 7 -29.35 32.15 -25.84
N SER A 8 -29.08 31.81 -27.09
CA SER A 8 -28.57 30.50 -27.48
C SER A 8 -27.17 30.37 -26.89
N ARG A 9 -27.06 29.76 -25.71
CA ARG A 9 -25.78 29.47 -25.06
C ARG A 9 -25.01 28.49 -25.94
N ALA A 10 -23.92 28.97 -26.52
CA ALA A 10 -22.91 28.15 -27.16
C ALA A 10 -22.35 27.14 -26.14
N LEU A 11 -22.40 25.85 -26.49
CA LEU A 11 -21.91 24.77 -25.63
C LEU A 11 -20.38 24.69 -25.72
N VAL A 12 -19.74 24.63 -24.55
CA VAL A 12 -18.31 24.35 -24.41
C VAL A 12 -18.14 22.87 -24.10
N ALA A 13 -17.20 22.23 -24.78
CA ALA A 13 -16.82 20.85 -24.51
C ALA A 13 -15.34 20.79 -24.13
N THR A 14 -15.04 20.13 -23.02
CA THR A 14 -13.67 19.91 -22.56
C THR A 14 -13.28 18.44 -22.63
N ARG A 15 -12.05 18.19 -23.05
CA ARG A 15 -11.40 16.88 -22.99
C ARG A 15 -10.04 17.08 -22.37
N HIS A 16 -9.70 16.28 -21.37
CA HIS A 16 -8.41 16.37 -20.70
C HIS A 16 -7.60 15.10 -20.94
N ARG A 17 -6.29 15.29 -21.09
CA ARG A 17 -5.29 14.22 -21.12
C ARG A 17 -4.25 14.51 -20.05
N VAL A 18 -4.09 13.55 -19.14
CA VAL A 18 -3.19 13.68 -18.00
C VAL A 18 -1.92 12.87 -18.25
N HIS A 19 -0.78 13.55 -18.20
CA HIS A 19 0.54 12.95 -18.34
C HIS A 19 1.36 13.22 -17.08
N ALA A 20 1.84 12.17 -16.38
CA ALA A 20 2.91 12.38 -15.42
C ALA A 20 4.24 12.48 -16.15
N ARG A 21 5.01 13.51 -15.82
CA ARG A 21 6.41 13.63 -16.23
C ARG A 21 7.30 13.68 -14.98
N PRO A 22 8.50 13.10 -15.03
CA PRO A 22 9.46 13.30 -13.95
C PRO A 22 9.81 14.79 -13.83
N THR A 23 10.05 15.27 -12.60
CA THR A 23 10.49 16.66 -12.38
C THR A 23 11.81 16.95 -13.09
N VAL A 24 12.64 15.92 -13.29
CA VAL A 24 13.88 15.95 -14.07
C VAL A 24 13.87 14.75 -15.00
N GLU A 25 13.87 14.97 -16.32
CA GLU A 25 13.82 13.90 -17.30
C GLU A 25 15.17 13.17 -17.38
N PRO A 26 15.24 11.88 -17.00
CA PRO A 26 16.50 11.16 -17.05
C PRO A 26 16.81 10.80 -18.50
N SER A 27 17.78 11.49 -19.09
CA SER A 27 18.17 11.34 -20.50
C SER A 27 18.62 9.93 -20.88
N ARG A 28 19.16 9.15 -19.93
CA ARG A 28 19.53 7.73 -20.10
C ARG A 28 19.42 6.97 -18.78
N MET A 29 18.53 5.98 -18.72
CA MET A 29 18.45 5.07 -17.58
C MET A 29 19.20 3.77 -17.88
N MET A 30 20.12 3.38 -17.00
CA MET A 30 20.90 2.15 -17.18
C MET A 30 21.08 1.41 -15.86
N ARG A 31 20.88 0.10 -15.89
CA ARG A 31 21.17 -0.81 -14.78
C ARG A 31 22.49 -1.50 -15.01
N TYR A 32 23.54 -1.13 -14.27
CA TYR A 32 24.91 -1.65 -14.48
C TYR A 32 25.22 -2.97 -13.77
N ARG A 33 24.48 -3.34 -12.71
CA ARG A 33 24.80 -4.51 -11.89
C ARG A 33 23.56 -5.38 -11.66
N GLY A 34 23.66 -6.65 -12.04
CA GLY A 34 22.76 -7.70 -11.55
C GLY A 34 23.26 -8.21 -10.22
N GLY A 35 22.88 -7.55 -9.14
CA GLY A 35 23.18 -8.00 -7.79
C GLY A 35 22.27 -7.28 -6.82
N THR A 36 21.58 -8.05 -5.99
CA THR A 36 20.77 -7.55 -4.90
C THR A 36 21.70 -6.86 -3.90
N TYR A 37 21.46 -5.61 -3.52
CA TYR A 37 22.31 -4.94 -2.53
C TYR A 37 22.09 -5.60 -1.16
N SER A 38 23.03 -6.42 -0.68
CA SER A 38 22.84 -7.27 0.50
C SER A 38 22.41 -6.56 1.80
N HIS A 39 22.52 -5.23 1.93
CA HIS A 39 22.11 -4.48 3.13
C HIS A 39 20.66 -3.99 3.10
N THR A 40 19.98 -4.03 1.95
CA THR A 40 18.55 -3.70 1.79
C THR A 40 17.66 -4.95 1.76
N VAL A 41 18.26 -6.14 1.83
CA VAL A 41 17.56 -7.40 1.56
C VAL A 41 16.95 -7.99 2.81
N ASP A 42 15.63 -7.98 2.83
CA ASP A 42 14.84 -8.87 3.66
C ASP A 42 14.30 -10.04 2.82
N ARG A 43 14.08 -11.17 3.49
CA ARG A 43 13.34 -12.27 2.87
C ARG A 43 11.92 -12.25 3.40
N ILE A 44 10.97 -12.02 2.50
CA ILE A 44 9.54 -12.07 2.79
C ILE A 44 8.92 -13.38 2.35
N VAL A 45 7.82 -13.75 3.00
CA VAL A 45 7.02 -14.96 2.77
C VAL A 45 5.58 -14.55 2.47
N PHE A 46 4.99 -15.11 1.42
CA PHE A 46 3.61 -14.90 1.03
C PHE A 46 2.69 -16.01 1.54
N VAL A 47 1.38 -15.77 1.51
CA VAL A 47 0.36 -16.71 1.98
C VAL A 47 0.42 -18.05 1.24
N ASP A 48 0.79 -18.06 -0.04
CA ASP A 48 0.95 -19.27 -0.86
C ASP A 48 2.24 -20.06 -0.55
N GLY A 49 3.06 -19.57 0.39
CA GLY A 49 4.33 -20.17 0.79
C GLY A 49 5.52 -19.79 -0.08
N THR A 50 5.32 -19.03 -1.17
CA THR A 50 6.43 -18.49 -1.96
C THR A 50 7.22 -17.47 -1.13
N THR A 51 8.48 -17.28 -1.48
CA THR A 51 9.37 -16.35 -0.79
C THR A 51 10.13 -15.48 -1.78
N ALA A 52 10.37 -14.22 -1.41
CA ALA A 52 11.20 -13.32 -2.19
C ALA A 52 12.24 -12.61 -1.34
N ARG A 53 13.37 -12.28 -1.97
CA ARG A 53 14.34 -11.32 -1.45
C ARG A 53 13.99 -9.96 -2.04
N THR A 54 13.68 -8.99 -1.20
CA THR A 54 13.31 -7.65 -1.66
C THR A 54 14.53 -6.77 -1.84
N ASP A 55 14.50 -5.87 -2.82
CA ASP A 55 15.57 -4.90 -3.04
C ASP A 55 15.03 -3.64 -3.70
N LEU A 56 15.69 -2.52 -3.45
CA LEU A 56 15.42 -1.25 -4.13
C LEU A 56 16.35 -1.14 -5.35
N ILE A 57 15.77 -1.33 -6.53
CA ILE A 57 16.50 -1.31 -7.79
C ILE A 57 17.08 0.08 -8.02
N ARG A 58 18.36 0.15 -8.39
CA ARG A 58 19.03 1.40 -8.77
C ARG A 58 19.32 1.45 -10.26
N LEU A 59 18.90 2.53 -10.90
CA LEU A 59 19.25 2.89 -12.27
C LEU A 59 20.13 4.14 -12.26
N ASN A 60 21.15 4.22 -13.12
CA ASN A 60 21.90 5.46 -13.36
C ASN A 60 20.93 6.52 -13.95
N PRO A 61 20.93 7.78 -13.49
CA PRO A 61 21.81 8.43 -12.51
C PRO A 61 21.28 8.45 -11.06
N ASN A 62 21.24 7.27 -10.43
CA ASN A 62 20.78 7.05 -9.05
C ASN A 62 19.26 7.14 -8.83
N LEU A 63 18.48 6.84 -9.87
CA LEU A 63 17.05 6.59 -9.74
C LEU A 63 16.84 5.31 -8.94
N ARG A 64 15.92 5.37 -7.98
CA ARG A 64 15.49 4.24 -7.17
C ARG A 64 14.15 3.76 -7.71
N ALA A 65 13.94 2.44 -7.70
CA ALA A 65 12.77 1.85 -8.31
C ALA A 65 12.39 0.52 -7.65
N TYR A 66 11.11 0.19 -7.70
CA TYR A 66 10.57 -1.11 -7.28
C TYR A 66 10.21 -1.97 -8.48
N SER A 67 10.26 -3.29 -8.32
CA SER A 67 9.82 -4.23 -9.36
C SER A 67 8.29 -4.21 -9.48
N LEU A 68 7.80 -4.23 -10.71
CA LEU A 68 6.37 -4.37 -11.07
C LEU A 68 6.00 -5.78 -11.53
N ASP A 69 6.95 -6.72 -11.51
CA ASP A 69 6.70 -8.12 -11.86
C ASP A 69 7.54 -9.04 -10.98
N PHE A 70 6.86 -9.79 -10.11
CA PHE A 70 7.48 -10.81 -9.28
C PHE A 70 8.24 -11.89 -10.07
N ALA A 71 7.73 -12.27 -11.25
CA ALA A 71 8.39 -13.24 -12.13
C ALA A 71 9.49 -12.60 -13.00
N GLY A 72 9.62 -11.28 -12.92
CA GLY A 72 10.56 -10.50 -13.71
C GLY A 72 12.01 -10.76 -13.29
N ILE A 73 12.89 -10.87 -14.29
CA ILE A 73 14.31 -11.13 -14.07
C ILE A 73 15.04 -9.80 -13.92
N ALA A 74 15.96 -9.75 -12.96
CA ALA A 74 16.85 -8.61 -12.82
C ALA A 74 18.05 -8.80 -13.76
N PRO A 75 18.33 -7.90 -14.73
CA PRO A 75 19.42 -8.10 -15.69
C PRO A 75 20.79 -8.30 -15.04
N HIS A 76 21.59 -9.22 -15.58
CA HIS A 76 22.95 -9.52 -15.11
C HIS A 76 24.04 -8.70 -15.80
N ARG A 77 23.72 -8.09 -16.94
CA ARG A 77 24.60 -7.22 -17.74
C ARG A 77 24.08 -5.78 -17.72
N PRO A 78 24.93 -4.79 -18.02
CA PRO A 78 24.48 -3.42 -18.23
C PRO A 78 23.32 -3.37 -19.23
N THR A 79 22.14 -2.98 -18.76
CA THR A 79 20.90 -2.99 -19.55
C THR A 79 20.26 -1.62 -19.53
N ARG A 80 19.84 -1.14 -20.71
CA ARG A 80 19.17 0.16 -20.84
C ARG A 80 17.70 0.03 -20.46
N TYR A 81 17.21 1.01 -19.74
CA TYR A 81 15.80 1.19 -19.44
C TYR A 81 15.31 2.46 -20.15
N GLN A 82 14.09 2.42 -20.66
CA GLN A 82 13.38 3.59 -21.18
C GLN A 82 12.12 3.84 -20.38
N LEU A 83 11.66 5.09 -20.35
CA LEU A 83 10.36 5.41 -19.80
C LEU A 83 9.28 4.84 -20.72
N ASP A 84 8.26 4.25 -20.10
CA ASP A 84 7.05 3.79 -20.78
C ASP A 84 5.83 4.09 -19.92
N THR A 85 4.64 3.89 -20.49
CA THR A 85 3.36 4.04 -19.81
C THR A 85 2.99 2.75 -19.08
N TRP A 86 2.22 2.87 -18.00
CA TRP A 86 1.65 1.71 -17.31
C TRP A 86 0.88 0.79 -18.27
N SER A 87 0.11 1.40 -19.17
CA SER A 87 -0.66 0.72 -20.21
C SER A 87 0.20 0.00 -21.25
N ALA A 88 1.52 0.10 -21.25
CA ALA A 88 2.38 -0.71 -22.12
C ALA A 88 2.78 -2.05 -21.50
N LEU A 89 2.45 -2.28 -20.22
CA LEU A 89 2.84 -3.48 -19.48
C LEU A 89 1.82 -4.61 -19.67
N PRO A 90 2.13 -5.68 -20.44
CA PRO A 90 1.12 -6.64 -20.84
C PRO A 90 0.46 -7.40 -19.68
N HIS A 91 1.23 -7.71 -18.64
CA HIS A 91 0.75 -8.43 -17.46
C HIS A 91 -0.08 -7.57 -16.51
N LEU A 92 -0.14 -6.25 -16.72
CA LEU A 92 -0.93 -5.31 -15.91
C LEU A 92 -2.11 -4.70 -16.67
N HIS A 93 -2.31 -5.01 -17.95
CA HIS A 93 -3.48 -4.51 -18.70
C HIS A 93 -4.82 -4.89 -18.08
N GLU A 94 -4.91 -6.10 -17.52
CA GLU A 94 -6.12 -6.59 -16.86
C GLU A 94 -6.25 -6.08 -15.42
N ARG A 95 -5.25 -5.35 -14.91
CA ARG A 95 -5.16 -4.85 -13.53
C ARG A 95 -5.11 -3.32 -13.55
N ASP A 96 -6.28 -2.71 -13.36
CA ASP A 96 -6.39 -1.26 -13.17
C ASP A 96 -5.93 -0.89 -11.75
N CYS A 97 -4.62 -0.96 -11.50
CA CYS A 97 -4.01 -0.74 -10.18
C CYS A 97 -2.88 0.31 -10.17
N GLU A 98 -2.76 1.11 -11.22
CA GLU A 98 -1.73 2.16 -11.33
C GLU A 98 -1.86 3.19 -10.20
N ALA A 99 -3.10 3.58 -9.86
CA ALA A 99 -3.38 4.57 -8.83
C ALA A 99 -2.95 4.09 -7.43
N GLU A 100 -3.21 2.83 -7.12
CA GLU A 100 -2.82 2.19 -5.87
C GLU A 100 -1.30 2.10 -5.74
N VAL A 101 -0.61 1.77 -6.83
CA VAL A 101 0.86 1.75 -6.86
C VAL A 101 1.43 3.16 -6.73
N ASP A 102 0.89 4.18 -7.41
CA ASP A 102 1.30 5.58 -7.23
C ASP A 102 1.11 6.03 -5.77
N TRP A 103 -0.04 5.69 -5.17
CA TRP A 103 -0.31 5.97 -3.76
C TRP A 103 0.75 5.32 -2.86
N ILE A 104 1.04 4.03 -3.07
CA ILE A 104 2.06 3.30 -2.30
C ILE A 104 3.41 4.02 -2.40
N LEU A 105 3.87 4.35 -3.60
CA LEU A 105 5.19 4.96 -3.81
C LEU A 105 5.32 6.31 -3.08
N ARG A 106 4.26 7.12 -3.05
CA ARG A 106 4.24 8.43 -2.36
C ARG A 106 4.21 8.34 -0.84
N HIS A 107 3.69 7.23 -0.32
CA HIS A 107 3.51 6.99 1.11
C HIS A 107 4.51 5.97 1.66
N SER A 108 5.59 5.70 0.93
CA SER A 108 6.60 4.72 1.29
C SER A 108 8.02 5.21 1.02
N TYR A 109 9.01 4.38 1.38
CA TYR A 109 10.41 4.69 1.16
C TYR A 109 10.74 4.58 -0.34
N PRO A 110 11.54 5.47 -0.94
CA PRO A 110 12.27 6.59 -0.33
C PRO A 110 11.56 7.96 -0.43
N MET A 111 10.35 8.04 -0.96
CA MET A 111 9.60 9.31 -1.03
C MET A 111 9.24 9.84 0.35
N ARG A 112 9.11 8.95 1.33
CA ARG A 112 9.04 9.26 2.76
C ARG A 112 10.31 8.77 3.44
N THR A 113 10.81 9.56 4.40
CA THR A 113 11.95 9.14 5.20
C THR A 113 11.53 8.04 6.18
N ILE A 114 12.51 7.26 6.66
CA ILE A 114 12.28 6.21 7.65
C ILE A 114 11.68 6.75 8.95
N ALA A 115 12.06 7.97 9.35
CA ALA A 115 11.52 8.64 10.52
C ALA A 115 10.04 8.99 10.31
N ASP A 116 9.71 9.61 9.16
CA ASP A 116 8.32 9.97 8.82
C ASP A 116 7.42 8.74 8.76
N LEU A 117 7.88 7.67 8.10
CA LEU A 117 7.14 6.41 8.01
C LEU A 117 6.90 5.80 9.38
N SER A 118 7.92 5.78 10.23
CA SER A 118 7.79 5.25 11.60
C SER A 118 6.80 6.07 12.43
N GLU A 119 6.78 7.39 12.23
CA GLU A 119 5.82 8.27 12.89
C GLU A 119 4.39 8.03 12.39
N GLN A 120 4.19 7.92 11.07
CA GLN A 120 2.90 7.59 10.46
C GLN A 120 2.35 6.26 10.94
N LEU A 121 3.19 5.22 11.00
CA LEU A 121 2.81 3.90 11.51
C LEU A 121 2.37 3.96 12.98
N ARG A 122 3.08 4.72 13.82
CA ARG A 122 2.66 4.92 15.23
C ARG A 122 1.33 5.66 15.33
N ARG A 123 1.13 6.72 14.52
CA ARG A 123 -0.15 7.43 14.45
C ARG A 123 -1.30 6.52 14.00
N ALA A 124 -1.03 5.58 13.10
CA ALA A 124 -1.98 4.57 12.65
C ALA A 124 -2.20 3.42 13.66
N GLY A 125 -1.54 3.45 14.82
CA GLY A 125 -1.72 2.46 15.88
C GLY A 125 -0.85 1.21 15.77
N HIS A 126 0.12 1.18 14.86
CA HIS A 126 1.02 0.02 14.73
C HIS A 126 2.14 0.04 15.80
N PRO A 127 2.34 -1.05 16.55
CA PRO A 127 3.32 -1.09 17.63
C PRO A 127 4.75 -1.29 17.10
N LEU A 128 5.48 -0.20 16.88
CA LEU A 128 6.90 -0.26 16.47
C LEU A 128 7.90 -0.32 17.64
N GLY A 129 7.41 -0.08 18.87
CA GLY A 129 8.24 0.21 20.02
C GLY A 129 8.98 1.54 19.88
N ARG A 130 10.11 1.67 20.60
CA ARG A 130 10.91 2.91 20.63
C ARG A 130 11.76 3.12 19.37
N ALA A 131 12.12 2.05 18.67
CA ALA A 131 12.95 2.12 17.47
C ALA A 131 12.09 2.34 16.21
N ASN A 132 12.69 2.97 15.21
CA ASN A 132 12.10 3.16 13.88
C ASN A 132 12.23 1.88 13.06
N ILE A 133 11.42 1.75 12.01
CA ILE A 133 11.61 0.73 10.96
C ILE A 133 13.00 0.90 10.33
N SER A 134 13.63 -0.17 9.85
CA SER A 134 14.89 -0.09 9.11
C SER A 134 14.64 0.19 7.62
N GLU A 135 15.70 0.52 6.86
CA GLU A 135 15.58 0.67 5.41
C GLU A 135 15.18 -0.63 4.70
N HIS A 136 15.76 -1.78 5.09
CA HIS A 136 15.40 -3.07 4.48
C HIS A 136 13.96 -3.47 4.80
N GLU A 137 13.48 -3.23 6.03
CA GLU A 137 12.10 -3.49 6.42
C GLU A 137 11.14 -2.58 5.62
N ALA A 138 11.51 -1.31 5.41
CA ALA A 138 10.71 -0.37 4.62
C ALA A 138 10.63 -0.77 3.14
N ILE A 139 11.76 -1.15 2.55
CA ILE A 139 11.83 -1.65 1.17
C ILE A 139 10.99 -2.93 1.03
N ALA A 140 11.08 -3.84 1.99
CA ALA A 140 10.34 -5.10 1.98
C ALA A 140 8.82 -4.89 2.04
N GLY A 141 8.34 -4.07 2.99
CA GLY A 141 6.92 -3.77 3.13
C GLY A 141 6.36 -3.06 1.90
N THR A 142 7.14 -2.15 1.31
CA THR A 142 6.77 -1.43 0.08
C THR A 142 6.69 -2.37 -1.12
N GLN A 143 7.71 -3.19 -1.36
CA GLN A 143 7.74 -4.11 -2.49
C GLN A 143 6.63 -5.17 -2.38
N ALA A 144 6.35 -5.66 -1.16
CA ALA A 144 5.22 -6.56 -0.92
C ALA A 144 3.88 -5.90 -1.24
N ALA A 145 3.67 -4.64 -0.84
CA ALA A 145 2.44 -3.91 -1.14
C ALA A 145 2.27 -3.68 -2.65
N ILE A 146 3.35 -3.42 -3.39
CA ILE A 146 3.30 -3.30 -4.85
C ILE A 146 2.89 -4.65 -5.48
N TRP A 147 3.55 -5.75 -5.09
CA TRP A 147 3.26 -7.08 -5.64
C TRP A 147 1.87 -7.63 -5.27
N HIS A 148 1.27 -7.14 -4.19
CA HIS A 148 -0.15 -7.38 -3.90
C HIS A 148 -1.03 -6.93 -5.07
N PHE A 149 -0.83 -5.71 -5.57
CA PHE A 149 -1.60 -5.16 -6.67
C PHE A 149 -1.17 -5.69 -8.04
N THR A 150 0.14 -5.72 -8.31
CA THR A 150 0.68 -6.07 -9.64
C THR A 150 0.65 -7.57 -9.93
N ASN A 151 0.78 -8.41 -8.91
CA ASN A 151 0.92 -9.86 -9.06
C ASN A 151 -0.14 -10.67 -8.27
N GLY A 152 -0.95 -10.04 -7.41
CA GLY A 152 -1.92 -10.74 -6.56
C GLY A 152 -1.29 -11.51 -5.39
N LEU A 153 -0.04 -11.18 -5.05
CA LEU A 153 0.71 -11.86 -3.99
C LEU A 153 0.43 -11.21 -2.64
N ASN A 154 -0.21 -11.96 -1.74
CA ASN A 154 -0.54 -11.48 -0.40
C ASN A 154 0.60 -11.83 0.57
N LEU A 155 1.19 -10.82 1.22
CA LEU A 155 2.19 -11.03 2.27
C LEU A 155 1.56 -11.86 3.40
N ASP A 156 2.31 -12.82 3.96
CA ASP A 156 1.80 -13.58 5.10
C ASP A 156 1.84 -12.72 6.37
N THR A 157 0.68 -12.19 6.74
CA THR A 157 0.47 -11.36 7.93
C THR A 157 -0.20 -12.12 9.06
N ARG A 158 -0.23 -13.46 9.00
CA ARG A 158 -0.92 -14.25 10.04
C ARG A 158 -0.12 -14.24 11.34
N PRO A 159 -0.77 -13.94 12.48
CA PRO A 159 -0.11 -13.98 13.77
C PRO A 159 0.19 -15.43 14.18
N LEU A 160 1.45 -15.71 14.53
CA LEU A 160 1.95 -17.03 14.94
C LEU A 160 1.50 -17.43 16.35
N ASN A 161 0.94 -16.50 17.13
CA ASN A 161 0.32 -16.77 18.42
C ASN A 161 -1.17 -17.13 18.32
N ALA A 162 -1.76 -17.07 17.13
CA ALA A 162 -3.11 -17.55 16.91
C ALA A 162 -3.09 -19.02 16.44
N PRO A 163 -3.90 -19.90 17.05
CA PRO A 163 -4.05 -21.25 16.55
C PRO A 163 -4.78 -21.27 15.21
N ILE A 164 -4.40 -22.19 14.32
CA ILE A 164 -5.09 -22.46 13.06
C ILE A 164 -6.28 -23.40 13.21
N ALA A 165 -6.31 -24.18 14.30
CA ALA A 165 -7.46 -25.01 14.66
C ALA A 165 -7.57 -25.13 16.17
N VAL A 166 -8.82 -25.16 16.66
CA VAL A 166 -9.16 -25.35 18.07
C VAL A 166 -10.18 -26.48 18.17
N HIS A 167 -9.85 -27.50 18.96
CA HIS A 167 -10.68 -28.69 19.15
C HIS A 167 -11.07 -28.84 20.62
N ARG A 168 -12.37 -28.85 20.89
CA ARG A 168 -12.93 -29.14 22.22
C ARG A 168 -13.01 -30.66 22.42
N GLY A 169 -12.31 -31.14 23.43
CA GLY A 169 -12.32 -32.54 23.86
C GLY A 169 -13.11 -32.74 25.16
N PRO A 170 -13.28 -33.99 25.60
CA PRO A 170 -13.96 -34.31 26.85
C PRO A 170 -13.21 -33.75 28.07
N GLY A 171 -13.94 -33.49 29.16
CA GLY A 171 -13.35 -33.12 30.46
C GLY A 171 -12.62 -31.77 30.46
N SER A 172 -13.21 -30.74 29.83
CA SER A 172 -12.61 -29.40 29.71
C SER A 172 -11.22 -29.39 29.06
N THR A 173 -11.05 -30.25 28.07
CA THR A 173 -9.83 -30.28 27.25
C THR A 173 -10.01 -29.37 26.05
N LEU A 174 -9.10 -28.42 25.84
CA LEU A 174 -9.08 -27.56 24.67
C LEU A 174 -7.74 -27.71 23.96
N THR A 175 -7.76 -28.26 22.74
CA THR A 175 -6.55 -28.52 21.95
C THR A 175 -6.38 -27.47 20.87
N PHE A 176 -5.17 -26.95 20.74
CA PHE A 176 -4.77 -25.88 19.83
C PHE A 176 -3.71 -26.41 18.88
N GLU A 177 -3.96 -26.28 17.59
CA GLU A 177 -2.97 -26.50 16.55
C GLU A 177 -2.48 -25.14 16.03
N PHE A 178 -1.16 -24.98 15.95
CA PHE A 178 -0.54 -23.76 15.44
C PHE A 178 0.06 -23.98 14.06
N ASP A 179 0.14 -22.90 13.28
CA ASP A 179 0.95 -22.90 12.07
C ASP A 179 2.44 -22.84 12.46
N GLY A 180 3.17 -23.92 12.16
CA GLY A 180 4.56 -24.09 12.56
C GLY A 180 4.73 -24.62 13.99
N GLN A 181 5.75 -24.13 14.69
CA GLN A 181 6.17 -24.61 16.01
C GLN A 181 6.48 -23.42 16.93
N PRO A 182 5.48 -22.58 17.26
CA PRO A 182 5.69 -21.39 18.07
C PRO A 182 6.12 -21.77 19.49
N GLN A 183 7.02 -20.97 20.05
CA GLN A 183 7.39 -21.08 21.46
C GLN A 183 6.49 -20.13 22.28
N LEU A 184 5.59 -20.70 23.08
CA LEU A 184 4.69 -19.91 23.91
C LEU A 184 5.42 -19.35 25.14
N GLY A 185 5.25 -18.05 25.38
CA GLY A 185 5.68 -17.36 26.61
C GLY A 185 4.60 -17.36 27.69
N GLY A 186 3.35 -17.66 27.34
CA GLY A 186 2.23 -17.81 28.25
C GLY A 186 0.88 -17.62 27.59
N PHE A 187 -0.16 -17.63 28.41
CA PHE A 187 -1.55 -17.55 27.96
C PHE A 187 -2.43 -16.76 28.94
N THR A 188 -3.48 -16.16 28.39
CA THR A 188 -4.62 -15.59 29.11
C THR A 188 -5.84 -16.38 28.73
N LEU A 189 -6.65 -16.79 29.71
CA LEU A 189 -7.88 -17.52 29.49
C LEU A 189 -9.06 -16.80 30.13
N TRP A 190 -10.20 -16.91 29.47
CA TRP A 190 -11.50 -16.51 29.98
C TRP A 190 -12.28 -17.77 30.27
N VAL A 191 -12.69 -17.94 31.52
CA VAL A 191 -13.33 -19.16 31.99
C VAL A 191 -14.49 -18.84 32.90
N SER A 192 -15.52 -19.67 32.81
CA SER A 192 -16.61 -19.77 33.76
C SER A 192 -16.57 -21.14 34.42
N ALA A 193 -16.62 -21.18 35.74
CA ALA A 193 -16.52 -22.42 36.51
C ALA A 193 -17.56 -22.44 37.63
N ASP A 194 -18.27 -23.56 37.80
CA ASP A 194 -19.24 -23.72 38.90
C ASP A 194 -18.57 -23.96 40.25
N ALA A 195 -17.34 -24.46 40.23
CA ALA A 195 -16.51 -24.71 41.41
C ALA A 195 -15.04 -24.37 41.11
N ALA A 196 -14.27 -24.12 42.17
CA ALA A 196 -12.84 -23.92 42.02
C ALA A 196 -12.17 -25.16 41.40
N GLY A 197 -11.18 -24.91 40.55
CA GLY A 197 -10.43 -25.94 39.85
C GLY A 197 -9.07 -25.44 39.44
N ALA A 198 -8.42 -26.17 38.53
CA ALA A 198 -7.16 -25.74 37.96
C ALA A 198 -7.01 -26.26 36.54
N VAL A 199 -6.23 -25.52 35.75
CA VAL A 199 -5.85 -25.93 34.39
C VAL A 199 -4.34 -26.09 34.30
N GLU A 200 -3.93 -27.01 33.43
CA GLU A 200 -2.53 -27.21 33.07
C GLU A 200 -2.37 -27.20 31.55
N LEU A 201 -1.26 -26.64 31.08
CA LEU A 201 -0.92 -26.62 29.66
C LEU A 201 -0.04 -27.81 29.35
N GLN A 202 -0.39 -28.54 28.29
CA GLN A 202 0.39 -29.63 27.73
C GLN A 202 0.86 -29.28 26.33
N LYS A 203 1.98 -29.88 25.91
CA LYS A 203 2.63 -29.69 24.60
C LYS A 203 2.80 -31.03 23.89
N SER A 204 2.71 -31.01 22.55
CA SER A 204 2.88 -32.21 21.72
C SER A 204 3.44 -31.88 20.33
N ALA A 205 4.29 -32.76 19.82
CA ALA A 205 4.84 -32.63 18.46
C ALA A 205 3.90 -33.21 17.39
N ASP A 206 3.09 -34.21 17.75
CA ASP A 206 2.26 -35.01 16.84
C ASP A 206 0.76 -34.97 17.17
N GLY A 207 0.38 -34.31 18.26
CA GLY A 207 -1.00 -34.23 18.76
C GLY A 207 -1.47 -35.51 19.47
N ARG A 208 -0.59 -36.51 19.64
CA ARG A 208 -0.89 -37.82 20.21
C ARG A 208 -0.16 -38.04 21.52
N ALA A 209 1.14 -37.78 21.56
CA ALA A 209 1.97 -37.89 22.76
C ALA A 209 2.05 -36.52 23.45
N TRP A 210 1.54 -36.43 24.68
CA TRP A 210 1.40 -35.17 25.41
C TRP A 210 2.35 -35.12 26.62
N GLN A 211 2.90 -33.94 26.88
CA GLN A 211 3.78 -33.67 28.01
C GLN A 211 3.35 -32.39 28.72
N ASP A 212 3.43 -32.36 30.04
CA ASP A 212 3.12 -31.16 30.81
C ASP A 212 4.15 -30.05 30.57
N VAL A 213 3.65 -28.82 30.49
CA VAL A 213 4.48 -27.62 30.44
C VAL A 213 4.77 -27.20 31.87
N SER A 214 6.02 -27.33 32.29
CA SER A 214 6.44 -26.98 33.65
C SER A 214 6.07 -25.55 34.02
N GLY A 215 5.43 -25.38 35.17
CA GLY A 215 5.00 -24.08 35.69
C GLY A 215 3.80 -23.48 34.94
N SER A 216 3.02 -24.30 34.22
CA SER A 216 1.77 -23.86 33.58
C SER A 216 0.52 -24.00 34.44
N HIS A 217 0.60 -24.71 35.56
CA HIS A 217 -0.50 -24.87 36.51
C HIS A 217 -1.09 -23.51 36.92
N LEU A 218 -2.41 -23.38 36.78
CA LEU A 218 -3.15 -22.17 37.08
C LEU A 218 -4.44 -22.52 37.81
N ALA A 219 -4.56 -22.05 39.05
CA ALA A 219 -5.77 -22.18 39.83
C ALA A 219 -6.86 -21.23 39.30
N ILE A 220 -8.08 -21.73 39.25
CA ILE A 220 -9.29 -21.06 38.77
C ILE A 220 -10.29 -21.06 39.93
N ASP A 221 -10.83 -19.89 40.24
CA ASP A 221 -11.85 -19.74 41.27
C ASP A 221 -13.23 -20.03 40.68
N ALA A 222 -14.22 -20.28 41.55
CA ALA A 222 -15.61 -20.39 41.11
C ALA A 222 -16.12 -19.03 40.59
N GLY A 223 -16.99 -19.08 39.58
CA GLY A 223 -17.53 -17.93 38.87
C GLY A 223 -16.84 -17.67 37.53
N GLN A 224 -17.04 -16.48 36.99
CA GLN A 224 -16.46 -16.03 35.73
C GLN A 224 -15.23 -15.17 35.99
N GLY A 225 -14.12 -15.44 35.30
CA GLY A 225 -12.87 -14.72 35.51
C GLY A 225 -11.91 -14.74 34.32
N ARG A 226 -10.98 -13.77 34.35
CA ARG A 226 -9.85 -13.71 33.42
C ARG A 226 -8.58 -14.07 34.15
N TYR A 227 -7.93 -15.16 33.75
CA TYR A 227 -6.71 -15.66 34.38
C TYR A 227 -5.55 -15.57 33.41
N ARG A 228 -4.38 -15.19 33.92
CA ARG A 228 -3.16 -15.03 33.12
C ARG A 228 -2.02 -15.84 33.71
N ARG A 229 -1.32 -16.60 32.86
CA ARG A 229 -0.16 -17.40 33.26
C ARG A 229 1.04 -17.15 32.37
N THR A 230 2.13 -16.70 32.97
CA THR A 230 3.45 -16.61 32.33
C THR A 230 4.20 -17.93 32.49
N LEU A 231 4.82 -18.39 31.41
CA LEU A 231 5.60 -19.62 31.38
C LEU A 231 7.09 -19.30 31.51
N GLY A 232 7.83 -20.20 32.15
CA GLY A 232 9.28 -20.06 32.30
C GLY A 232 9.99 -20.09 30.93
N VAL A 233 11.07 -19.33 30.79
CA VAL A 233 11.90 -19.35 29.58
C VAL A 233 12.40 -20.77 29.34
N GLY A 234 12.12 -21.31 28.15
CA GLY A 234 12.53 -22.67 27.78
C GLY A 234 11.48 -23.77 28.02
N SER A 235 10.43 -23.50 28.81
CA SER A 235 9.39 -24.49 29.17
C SER A 235 8.69 -25.12 27.97
N THR A 236 8.59 -24.38 26.87
CA THR A 236 7.93 -24.77 25.62
C THR A 236 8.90 -25.02 24.47
N VAL A 237 10.21 -25.14 24.72
CA VAL A 237 11.20 -25.42 23.66
C VAL A 237 11.18 -26.91 23.28
N SER A 238 11.11 -27.21 21.98
CA SER A 238 11.26 -28.55 21.42
C SER A 238 12.68 -28.81 20.93
N THR A 239 13.32 -27.82 20.32
CA THR A 239 14.68 -27.92 19.80
C THR A 239 15.41 -26.59 19.90
N SER A 240 16.71 -26.66 20.19
CA SER A 240 17.65 -25.54 20.10
C SER A 240 18.73 -25.89 19.08
N LYS A 241 18.53 -25.55 17.80
CA LYS A 241 19.63 -25.61 16.82
C LYS A 241 20.43 -24.31 16.90
N HIS A 242 21.76 -24.42 16.86
CA HIS A 242 22.62 -23.26 16.69
C HIS A 242 22.27 -22.54 15.38
N GLY A 243 21.99 -21.24 15.44
CA GLY A 243 21.78 -20.36 14.27
C GLY A 243 20.34 -20.22 13.77
N ASN A 244 19.40 -21.09 14.16
CA ASN A 244 17.96 -20.94 13.88
C ASN A 244 17.25 -20.90 15.23
N GLY A 245 16.54 -19.81 15.52
CA GLY A 245 15.91 -19.54 16.83
C GLY A 245 15.18 -20.75 17.45
N ARG A 246 15.08 -20.73 18.78
CA ARG A 246 14.40 -21.78 19.56
C ARG A 246 12.99 -22.02 19.01
N ARG A 247 12.67 -23.27 18.71
CA ARG A 247 11.33 -23.69 18.26
C ARG A 247 10.57 -24.32 19.41
N GLY A 248 9.25 -24.14 19.40
CA GLY A 248 8.34 -24.82 20.31
C GLY A 248 7.63 -26.01 19.67
N TYR A 249 6.35 -26.17 19.98
CA TYR A 249 5.54 -27.31 19.55
C TYR A 249 4.42 -26.86 18.60
N ARG A 250 3.96 -27.76 17.73
CA ARG A 250 2.82 -27.49 16.85
C ARG A 250 1.50 -27.56 17.61
N TYR A 251 1.40 -28.48 18.57
CA TYR A 251 0.18 -28.74 19.32
C TYR A 251 0.36 -28.38 20.78
N TYR A 252 -0.63 -27.69 21.32
CA TYR A 252 -0.78 -27.43 22.75
C TYR A 252 -2.20 -27.79 23.18
N ARG A 253 -2.42 -28.14 24.44
CA ARG A 253 -3.77 -28.28 24.97
C ARG A 253 -3.85 -27.82 26.41
N LEU A 254 -4.97 -27.22 26.78
CA LEU A 254 -5.33 -27.00 28.16
C LEU A 254 -6.16 -28.19 28.64
N VAL A 255 -5.83 -28.70 29.81
CA VAL A 255 -6.57 -29.78 30.49
C VAL A 255 -6.94 -29.33 31.90
N SER A 256 -8.13 -29.70 32.36
CA SER A 256 -8.49 -29.56 33.77
C SER A 256 -7.65 -30.53 34.60
N SER A 257 -6.91 -30.03 35.59
CA SER A 257 -6.14 -30.85 36.53
C SER A 257 -6.96 -31.26 37.76
N THR A 258 -8.17 -30.72 37.94
CA THR A 258 -9.08 -31.07 39.04
C THR A 258 -10.12 -32.07 38.57
N ALA A 259 -10.07 -33.29 39.10
CA ALA A 259 -11.01 -34.35 38.74
C ALA A 259 -12.46 -33.97 39.10
N GLY A 260 -13.37 -34.08 38.13
CA GLY A 260 -14.80 -33.80 38.31
C GLY A 260 -15.20 -32.34 38.14
N THR A 261 -14.26 -31.39 38.05
CA THR A 261 -14.57 -29.98 37.77
C THR A 261 -14.61 -29.73 36.27
N VAL A 262 -15.78 -29.33 35.78
CA VAL A 262 -15.95 -28.85 34.40
C VAL A 262 -15.71 -27.34 34.39
N LEU A 263 -14.70 -26.94 33.62
CA LEU A 263 -14.37 -25.55 33.32
C LEU A 263 -14.86 -25.21 31.91
N ASP A 264 -15.69 -24.18 31.80
CA ASP A 264 -16.11 -23.66 30.51
C ASP A 264 -15.12 -22.58 30.04
N ILE A 265 -14.19 -22.98 29.19
CA ILE A 265 -13.18 -22.08 28.62
C ILE A 265 -13.78 -21.45 27.36
N ASP A 266 -14.04 -20.14 27.43
CA ASP A 266 -14.60 -19.37 26.34
C ASP A 266 -13.53 -19.08 25.29
N HIS A 267 -12.49 -18.35 25.69
CA HIS A 267 -11.42 -17.88 24.83
C HIS A 267 -10.04 -18.02 25.47
N VAL A 268 -9.01 -18.17 24.63
CA VAL A 268 -7.60 -18.23 25.07
C VAL A 268 -6.72 -17.43 24.14
N ASP A 269 -5.99 -16.49 24.71
CA ASP A 269 -4.97 -15.71 24.02
C ASP A 269 -3.57 -16.17 24.43
N PHE A 270 -2.72 -16.43 23.45
CA PHE A 270 -1.32 -16.77 23.66
C PHE A 270 -0.41 -15.59 23.35
N TRP A 271 0.74 -15.51 24.03
CA TRP A 271 1.86 -14.68 23.60
C TRP A 271 3.11 -15.54 23.43
N LEU A 272 3.99 -15.12 22.53
CA LEU A 272 5.21 -15.85 22.20
C LEU A 272 6.38 -15.40 23.07
N THR A 273 7.40 -16.25 23.15
CA THR A 273 8.71 -15.87 23.66
C THR A 273 9.78 -16.27 22.64
N GLY A 274 10.73 -15.37 22.36
CA GLY A 274 11.87 -15.66 21.49
C GLY A 274 11.56 -15.84 19.98
N SER A 275 10.30 -15.67 19.55
CA SER A 275 9.88 -15.67 18.13
C SER A 275 9.13 -14.37 17.81
N GLY A 276 9.25 -13.88 16.57
CA GLY A 276 8.45 -12.75 16.08
C GLY A 276 6.97 -13.11 16.04
N HIS A 277 6.08 -12.11 16.05
CA HIS A 277 4.63 -12.36 16.02
C HIS A 277 4.17 -12.88 14.67
N HIS A 278 4.93 -12.66 13.60
CA HIS A 278 4.61 -13.11 12.25
C HIS A 278 5.78 -13.90 11.65
N ARG A 279 5.53 -14.60 10.53
CA ARG A 279 6.58 -15.23 9.73
C ARG A 279 7.53 -14.21 9.09
N ASN A 280 6.97 -13.07 8.72
CA ASN A 280 7.68 -11.88 8.30
C ASN A 280 8.04 -11.02 9.52
N ALA A 281 9.01 -10.11 9.40
CA ALA A 281 9.27 -9.16 10.48
C ALA A 281 8.02 -8.32 10.78
N ASP A 282 7.69 -8.14 12.06
CA ASP A 282 6.45 -7.45 12.49
C ASP A 282 6.32 -6.05 11.85
N ARG A 283 7.45 -5.35 11.71
CA ARG A 283 7.50 -4.01 11.11
C ARG A 283 7.23 -4.01 9.61
N VAL A 284 7.65 -5.05 8.89
CA VAL A 284 7.31 -5.26 7.48
C VAL A 284 5.81 -5.48 7.35
N VAL A 285 5.22 -6.32 8.21
CA VAL A 285 3.77 -6.57 8.25
C VAL A 285 3.00 -5.29 8.55
N HIS A 286 3.44 -4.49 9.52
CA HIS A 286 2.81 -3.22 9.87
C HIS A 286 2.84 -2.22 8.71
N LEU A 287 4.00 -2.05 8.05
CA LEU A 287 4.10 -1.16 6.89
C LEU A 287 3.23 -1.65 5.73
N TYR A 288 3.27 -2.94 5.42
CA TYR A 288 2.44 -3.55 4.38
C TYR A 288 0.94 -3.28 4.62
N ASN A 289 0.44 -3.53 5.83
CA ASN A 289 -0.96 -3.31 6.19
C ASN A 289 -1.33 -1.83 6.12
N TYR A 290 -0.47 -0.94 6.62
CA TYR A 290 -0.67 0.51 6.52
C TYR A 290 -0.79 0.97 5.06
N LEU A 291 0.10 0.47 4.20
CA LEU A 291 0.11 0.86 2.78
C LEU A 291 -1.13 0.34 2.04
N LEU A 292 -1.54 -0.91 2.28
CA LEU A 292 -2.76 -1.44 1.68
C LEU A 292 -4.01 -0.67 2.13
N ALA A 293 -4.13 -0.41 3.44
CA ALA A 293 -5.27 0.30 3.99
C ALA A 293 -5.43 1.69 3.33
N GLY A 294 -4.32 2.40 3.14
CA GLY A 294 -4.33 3.71 2.49
C GLY A 294 -4.57 3.66 0.98
N ALA A 295 -4.00 2.69 0.27
CA ALA A 295 -4.26 2.50 -1.16
C ALA A 295 -5.75 2.22 -1.45
N TYR A 296 -6.37 1.31 -0.68
CA TYR A 296 -7.81 1.02 -0.80
C TYR A 296 -8.71 2.18 -0.34
N ALA A 297 -8.24 3.02 0.59
CA ALA A 297 -8.97 4.22 0.97
C ALA A 297 -8.93 5.28 -0.15
N ALA A 298 -7.77 5.44 -0.81
CA ALA A 298 -7.60 6.34 -1.93
C ALA A 298 -8.46 5.93 -3.15
N GLN A 299 -8.55 4.64 -3.47
CA GLN A 299 -9.40 4.13 -4.56
C GLN A 299 -10.88 4.52 -4.40
N ARG A 300 -11.40 4.54 -3.16
CA ARG A 300 -12.79 4.92 -2.87
C ARG A 300 -13.04 6.42 -2.97
N SER A 301 -11.98 7.22 -3.05
CA SER A 301 -12.05 8.65 -3.29
C SER A 301 -11.86 8.87 -4.78
N THR A 302 -12.95 8.87 -5.56
CA THR A 302 -12.89 9.21 -7.00
C THR A 302 -12.27 10.60 -7.12
N GLU A 303 -11.01 10.70 -7.57
CA GLU A 303 -10.41 12.01 -7.83
C GLU A 303 -11.19 12.65 -8.98
N PRO A 304 -11.87 13.79 -8.74
CA PRO A 304 -12.65 14.44 -9.78
C PRO A 304 -11.73 15.00 -10.86
N ALA A 305 -12.25 15.13 -12.08
CA ALA A 305 -11.54 15.70 -13.22
C ALA A 305 -10.84 17.02 -12.81
N PRO A 306 -9.61 17.27 -13.29
CA PRO A 306 -8.80 18.41 -12.84
C PRO A 306 -9.43 19.78 -13.16
N LEU A 307 -10.41 19.81 -14.06
CA LEU A 307 -11.16 20.97 -14.50
C LEU A 307 -12.66 20.73 -14.30
N ASP A 308 -13.37 21.75 -13.82
CA ASP A 308 -14.82 21.87 -13.82
C ASP A 308 -15.25 22.89 -14.88
N ASP A 309 -16.08 22.45 -15.82
CA ASP A 309 -16.57 23.20 -16.98
C ASP A 309 -18.10 23.29 -17.00
N ARG A 310 -18.80 22.91 -15.92
CA ARG A 310 -20.27 22.79 -15.90
C ARG A 310 -21.01 24.10 -16.17
N GLU A 311 -20.41 25.21 -15.78
CA GLU A 311 -20.95 26.56 -15.99
C GLU A 311 -20.31 27.25 -17.21
N ALA A 312 -19.38 26.59 -17.91
CA ALA A 312 -18.63 27.20 -18.99
C ALA A 312 -19.51 27.46 -20.21
N THR A 313 -19.54 28.70 -20.66
CA THR A 313 -20.25 29.16 -21.84
C THR A 313 -19.35 30.08 -22.67
N VAL A 314 -19.78 30.40 -23.89
CA VAL A 314 -19.13 31.45 -24.70
C VAL A 314 -19.96 32.71 -24.58
N GLU A 315 -19.36 33.77 -24.06
CA GLU A 315 -19.97 35.10 -23.96
C GLU A 315 -19.02 36.14 -24.57
N ALA A 316 -19.44 36.76 -25.69
CA ALA A 316 -18.63 37.70 -26.46
C ALA A 316 -17.21 37.16 -26.77
N ASP A 317 -16.18 37.78 -26.22
CA ASP A 317 -14.77 37.43 -26.44
C ASP A 317 -14.21 36.52 -25.34
N LEU A 318 -15.05 36.00 -24.44
CA LEU A 318 -14.66 35.14 -23.32
C LEU A 318 -15.30 33.76 -23.41
N VAL A 319 -14.52 32.74 -23.02
CA VAL A 319 -14.98 31.36 -22.84
C VAL A 319 -14.73 30.97 -21.38
N GLY A 320 -15.78 30.60 -20.66
CA GLY A 320 -15.73 30.25 -19.22
C GLY A 320 -17.07 30.50 -18.50
N PRO A 321 -17.11 30.50 -17.15
CA PRO A 321 -15.98 30.25 -16.25
C PRO A 321 -15.55 28.78 -16.26
N PHE A 322 -14.25 28.57 -16.10
CA PHE A 322 -13.68 27.28 -15.74
C PHE A 322 -13.12 27.35 -14.33
N GLN A 323 -13.19 26.24 -13.60
CA GLN A 323 -12.55 26.12 -12.29
C GLN A 323 -11.59 24.94 -12.27
N VAL A 324 -10.41 25.12 -11.68
CA VAL A 324 -9.52 23.98 -11.39
C VAL A 324 -9.94 23.33 -10.08
N ARG A 325 -9.79 22.01 -9.96
CA ARG A 325 -10.02 21.28 -8.70
C ARG A 325 -8.75 21.05 -7.88
N VAL A 326 -7.60 21.26 -8.52
CA VAL A 326 -6.28 21.18 -7.93
C VAL A 326 -5.47 22.42 -8.32
N PRO A 327 -4.49 22.86 -7.50
CA PRO A 327 -3.66 24.01 -7.87
C PRO A 327 -2.91 23.75 -9.20
N LEU A 328 -3.10 24.62 -10.19
CA LEU A 328 -2.50 24.49 -11.51
C LEU A 328 -1.89 25.80 -11.98
N LYS A 329 -0.66 25.72 -12.50
CA LYS A 329 -0.09 26.77 -13.34
C LYS A 329 -0.45 26.47 -14.79
N LEU A 330 -1.33 27.29 -15.35
CA LEU A 330 -1.83 27.14 -16.71
C LEU A 330 -0.99 27.96 -17.69
N SER A 331 -0.92 27.50 -18.93
CA SER A 331 -0.28 28.17 -20.05
C SER A 331 -1.10 27.92 -21.31
N ALA A 332 -1.35 28.97 -22.06
CA ALA A 332 -2.05 28.91 -23.34
C ALA A 332 -1.07 29.16 -24.49
N PRO A 333 -1.12 28.38 -25.58
CA PRO A 333 -0.28 28.59 -26.76
C PRO A 333 -0.75 29.80 -27.59
N ASP A 334 0.05 30.16 -28.61
CA ASP A 334 -0.33 31.03 -29.74
C ASP A 334 -0.92 32.41 -29.37
N GLY A 335 -0.52 32.96 -28.22
CA GLY A 335 -0.92 34.30 -27.78
C GLY A 335 -2.30 34.38 -27.15
N HIS A 336 -2.97 33.25 -26.93
CA HIS A 336 -4.19 33.20 -26.13
C HIS A 336 -3.94 33.66 -24.69
N ARG A 337 -4.88 34.42 -24.12
CA ARG A 337 -4.78 34.93 -22.74
C ARG A 337 -5.73 34.21 -21.82
N ILE A 338 -5.20 33.77 -20.69
CA ILE A 338 -5.97 33.25 -19.55
C ILE A 338 -6.19 34.43 -18.60
N VAL A 339 -7.45 34.70 -18.26
CA VAL A 339 -7.83 35.86 -17.43
C VAL A 339 -8.73 35.45 -16.27
N ASP A 340 -8.75 36.26 -15.22
CA ASP A 340 -9.71 36.14 -14.12
C ASP A 340 -11.07 36.77 -14.47
N ALA A 341 -12.01 36.76 -13.52
CA ALA A 341 -13.34 37.34 -13.69
C ALA A 341 -13.33 38.86 -13.94
N ASP A 342 -12.25 39.55 -13.54
CA ASP A 342 -12.07 40.98 -13.74
C ASP A 342 -11.32 41.30 -15.05
N GLY A 343 -10.92 40.28 -15.82
CA GLY A 343 -10.21 40.40 -17.10
C GLY A 343 -8.70 40.60 -16.98
N PHE A 344 -8.11 40.47 -15.78
CA PHE A 344 -6.66 40.54 -15.59
C PHE A 344 -6.00 39.21 -15.96
N ALA A 345 -4.77 39.27 -16.49
CA ALA A 345 -4.04 38.07 -16.88
C ALA A 345 -3.65 37.22 -15.65
N LEU A 346 -3.90 35.91 -15.73
CA LEU A 346 -3.53 34.94 -14.72
C LEU A 346 -2.17 34.31 -15.04
N ASP A 347 -1.08 34.89 -14.51
CA ASP A 347 0.29 34.38 -14.67
C ASP A 347 0.75 33.48 -13.49
N SER A 348 -0.06 33.42 -12.43
CA SER A 348 0.23 32.69 -11.20
C SER A 348 -0.49 31.33 -11.13
N THR A 349 -0.27 30.57 -10.06
CA THR A 349 -0.98 29.30 -9.87
C THR A 349 -2.46 29.57 -9.55
N VAL A 350 -3.36 29.06 -10.38
CA VAL A 350 -4.81 29.08 -10.16
C VAL A 350 -5.13 28.10 -9.03
N GLN A 351 -5.84 28.58 -8.00
CA GLN A 351 -6.23 27.78 -6.85
C GLN A 351 -7.57 27.07 -7.09
N PRO A 352 -7.84 25.95 -6.39
CA PRO A 352 -9.11 25.26 -6.50
C PRO A 352 -10.32 26.18 -6.30
N GLY A 353 -11.33 26.07 -7.18
CA GLY A 353 -12.55 26.88 -7.13
C GLY A 353 -12.38 28.34 -7.56
N THR A 354 -11.21 28.74 -8.06
CA THR A 354 -11.01 30.06 -8.67
C THR A 354 -11.50 30.03 -10.11
N ASP A 355 -12.39 30.96 -10.47
CA ASP A 355 -12.86 31.13 -11.85
C ASP A 355 -11.74 31.69 -12.73
N PHE A 356 -11.59 31.10 -13.91
CA PHE A 356 -10.78 31.65 -14.97
C PHE A 356 -11.50 31.54 -16.32
N TYR A 357 -11.10 32.41 -17.25
CA TYR A 357 -11.67 32.54 -18.57
C TYR A 357 -10.57 32.54 -19.62
N LEU A 358 -10.93 32.18 -20.84
CA LEU A 358 -10.07 32.29 -22.01
C LEU A 358 -10.53 33.45 -22.88
N HIS A 359 -9.59 34.32 -23.28
CA HIS A 359 -9.84 35.26 -24.35
C HIS A 359 -9.84 34.54 -25.70
N ARG A 360 -10.97 34.66 -26.39
CA ARG A 360 -11.17 34.11 -27.71
C ARG A 360 -10.41 34.93 -28.75
N ILE A 361 -9.74 34.22 -29.64
CA ILE A 361 -9.20 34.78 -30.88
C ILE A 361 -10.22 34.49 -31.99
N PRO A 362 -10.69 35.50 -32.75
CA PRO A 362 -11.64 35.29 -33.84
C PRO A 362 -11.15 34.25 -34.86
N GLY A 363 -12.04 33.37 -35.30
CA GLY A 363 -11.72 32.29 -36.25
C GLY A 363 -11.16 31.01 -35.61
N ILE A 364 -10.91 31.01 -34.29
CA ILE A 364 -10.51 29.81 -33.54
C ILE A 364 -11.70 29.30 -32.72
N SER A 365 -11.93 27.98 -32.77
CA SER A 365 -13.02 27.26 -32.07
C SER A 365 -12.53 26.19 -31.09
N ALA A 366 -11.20 26.03 -30.95
CA ALA A 366 -10.61 25.11 -30.01
C ALA A 366 -9.20 25.55 -29.62
N ILE A 367 -8.77 25.18 -28.41
CA ILE A 367 -7.43 25.41 -27.88
C ILE A 367 -7.00 24.24 -27.01
N THR A 368 -5.69 23.96 -26.98
CA THR A 368 -5.10 23.04 -26.00
C THR A 368 -4.31 23.85 -24.96
N LEU A 369 -4.81 23.89 -23.73
CA LEU A 369 -4.09 24.45 -22.59
C LEU A 369 -3.11 23.44 -22.02
N SER A 370 -1.96 23.93 -21.56
CA SER A 370 -1.01 23.15 -20.78
C SER A 370 -1.07 23.57 -19.32
N GLY A 371 -1.42 22.65 -18.43
CA GLY A 371 -1.40 22.83 -16.98
C GLY A 371 -0.25 22.08 -16.34
N SER A 372 0.42 22.68 -15.35
CA SER A 372 1.39 22.01 -14.51
C SER A 372 1.09 22.23 -13.05
N THR A 373 1.19 21.17 -12.25
CA THR A 373 0.97 21.29 -10.81
C THR A 373 2.23 21.87 -10.14
N PRO A 374 2.10 22.84 -9.21
CA PRO A 374 3.25 23.41 -8.51
C PRO A 374 3.90 22.39 -7.57
N HIS A 375 3.09 21.45 -7.06
CA HIS A 375 3.52 20.31 -6.25
C HIS A 375 3.17 19.00 -6.97
N PRO A 376 3.89 17.89 -6.72
CA PRO A 376 3.51 16.57 -7.23
C PRO A 376 2.09 16.17 -6.80
N ILE A 377 1.14 16.08 -7.74
CA ILE A 377 -0.21 15.54 -7.50
C ILE A 377 -0.27 14.10 -8.05
N GLY A 378 -1.15 13.25 -7.49
CA GLY A 378 -1.28 11.80 -7.69
C GLY A 378 -1.64 11.34 -9.10
N GLY A 379 -1.44 10.05 -9.41
CA GLY A 379 -2.26 9.34 -10.39
C GLY A 379 -1.57 8.61 -11.54
N ARG A 380 -0.24 8.69 -11.70
CA ARG A 380 0.49 7.97 -12.76
C ARG A 380 1.88 7.54 -12.31
N VAL A 381 2.20 6.27 -12.54
CA VAL A 381 3.48 5.65 -12.17
C VAL A 381 4.45 5.78 -13.33
N LEU A 382 5.61 6.41 -13.10
CA LEU A 382 6.68 6.37 -14.08
C LEU A 382 7.28 4.98 -14.16
N THR A 383 7.07 4.35 -15.31
CA THR A 383 7.48 2.97 -15.56
C THR A 383 8.76 2.94 -16.38
N GLY A 384 9.75 2.18 -15.93
CA GLY A 384 10.94 1.86 -16.69
C GLY A 384 10.85 0.45 -17.28
N VAL A 385 11.03 0.31 -18.60
CA VAL A 385 11.07 -0.98 -19.30
C VAL A 385 12.46 -1.19 -19.90
N ALA A 386 13.00 -2.40 -19.77
CA ALA A 386 14.29 -2.76 -20.34
C ALA A 386 14.21 -2.87 -21.88
N LEU A 387 15.19 -2.31 -22.57
CA LEU A 387 15.24 -2.25 -24.05
C LEU A 387 15.85 -3.49 -24.71
N ASP A 388 16.75 -4.18 -24.01
CA ASP A 388 17.48 -5.31 -24.58
C ASP A 388 16.80 -6.63 -24.21
N GLY A 389 16.48 -7.48 -25.21
CA GLY A 389 16.23 -8.92 -25.04
C GLY A 389 14.79 -9.41 -25.25
N PRO A 390 14.41 -9.85 -26.46
CA PRO A 390 13.13 -10.54 -26.70
C PRO A 390 13.00 -11.91 -26.00
N ASP A 391 14.11 -12.48 -25.50
CA ASP A 391 14.13 -13.81 -24.87
C ASP A 391 14.19 -13.80 -23.32
N GLN A 392 14.31 -12.63 -22.69
CA GLN A 392 14.39 -12.51 -21.22
C GLN A 392 13.33 -11.56 -20.68
N ARG A 393 12.49 -12.06 -19.78
CA ARG A 393 11.40 -11.30 -19.15
C ARG A 393 11.94 -10.36 -18.06
N PHE A 394 12.68 -9.33 -18.45
CA PHE A 394 13.24 -8.38 -17.49
C PHE A 394 12.13 -7.65 -16.71
N THR A 395 12.33 -7.45 -15.41
CA THR A 395 11.32 -6.78 -14.60
C THR A 395 11.13 -5.33 -15.08
N PRO A 396 9.89 -4.93 -15.43
CA PRO A 396 9.55 -3.51 -15.46
C PRO A 396 9.63 -2.95 -14.04
N VAL A 397 9.90 -1.65 -13.93
CA VAL A 397 10.13 -1.01 -12.64
C VAL A 397 9.32 0.27 -12.50
N ALA A 398 8.84 0.53 -11.29
CA ALA A 398 8.22 1.79 -10.92
C ALA A 398 9.27 2.72 -10.28
N LEU A 399 9.48 3.90 -10.87
CA LEU A 399 10.46 4.86 -10.38
C LEU A 399 9.94 5.63 -9.17
N THR A 400 10.76 5.75 -8.13
CA THR A 400 10.48 6.57 -6.95
C THR A 400 11.10 7.94 -7.12
N VAL A 401 10.60 8.72 -8.08
CA VAL A 401 11.01 10.11 -8.31
C VAL A 401 9.82 11.05 -8.18
N PRO A 402 10.02 12.28 -7.70
CA PRO A 402 8.96 13.28 -7.70
C PRO A 402 8.48 13.56 -9.13
N THR A 403 7.19 13.37 -9.37
CA THR A 403 6.53 13.64 -10.65
C THR A 403 5.83 14.98 -10.62
N LYS A 404 5.84 15.70 -11.74
CA LYS A 404 4.90 16.79 -11.97
C LYS A 404 3.87 16.29 -12.97
N LEU A 405 2.60 16.59 -12.72
CA LEU A 405 1.58 16.36 -13.72
C LEU A 405 1.66 17.47 -14.75
N ALA A 406 1.79 17.07 -16.01
CA ALA A 406 1.46 17.88 -17.15
C ALA A 406 0.04 17.46 -17.59
N ILE A 407 -0.88 18.41 -17.58
CA ILE A 407 -2.25 18.20 -18.00
C ILE A 407 -2.43 18.96 -19.31
N GLU A 408 -2.78 18.25 -20.36
CA GLU A 408 -3.24 18.88 -21.60
C GLU A 408 -4.77 18.94 -21.54
N ILE A 409 -5.33 20.13 -21.68
CA ILE A 409 -6.77 20.35 -21.64
C ILE A 409 -7.16 20.90 -23.01
N GLU A 410 -7.81 20.07 -23.81
CA GLU A 410 -8.45 20.47 -25.03
C GLU A 410 -9.82 21.06 -24.70
N ILE A 411 -10.01 22.33 -25.05
CA ILE A 411 -11.26 23.06 -24.88
C ILE A 411 -11.73 23.42 -26.27
N SER A 412 -12.96 23.02 -26.59
CA SER A 412 -13.61 23.31 -27.87
C SER A 412 -14.96 23.97 -27.63
N TRP A 413 -15.35 24.88 -28.51
CA TRP A 413 -16.62 25.57 -28.42
C TRP A 413 -17.21 25.77 -29.81
N HIS A 414 -18.54 25.69 -29.89
CA HIS A 414 -19.28 25.95 -31.12
C HIS A 414 -20.14 27.20 -30.94
N GLU A 415 -20.09 28.12 -31.91
CA GLU A 415 -21.06 29.21 -31.95
C GLU A 415 -22.45 28.61 -32.15
N ALA A 416 -23.39 28.99 -31.28
CA ALA A 416 -24.79 28.71 -31.54
C ALA A 416 -25.19 29.47 -32.80
N TRP A 417 -25.66 28.75 -33.81
CA TRP A 417 -26.14 29.36 -35.03
C TRP A 417 -27.38 30.20 -34.68
N SER A 418 -27.24 31.51 -34.81
CA SER A 418 -28.37 32.42 -34.89
C SER A 418 -28.98 32.26 -36.27
N ASP A 419 -29.96 31.36 -36.43
CA ASP A 419 -30.82 31.44 -37.60
C ASP A 419 -31.59 32.78 -37.54
N LEU A 420 -31.45 33.53 -38.63
CA LEU A 420 -31.95 34.89 -38.89
C LEU A 420 -33.44 35.11 -38.58
#